data_AF-A0A8S3DJW2-F1
#
_entry.id   AF-A0A8S3DJW2-F1
#
_cell.length_a   1.000
_cell.length_b   1.000
_cell.length_c   1.000
_cell.angle_alpha   90.00
_cell.angle_beta   90.00
_cell.angle_gamma   90.00
#
_symmetry.space_group_name_H-M   'P 1'
#
loop_
_entity.id
_entity.type
_entity.pdbx_description
1 polymer ?
#
loop_
_entity_poly.entity_id
_entity_poly.type
_entity_poly.pdbx_seq_one_letter_code
_entity_poly.pdbx_strand_id
1 'polypeptide(L)'
;MNTKYLETLFNRKRQTSLNPFPPLSNINTLRKENYDTFLTKSISSATLLKSLEPCDTLNLNMYNLISSQNSSDTFKYIYQQESTDDVALLTPVLPCFGLFPQEPLGLYLGVLRFSANKYQFYLVGSKSPLYKSTLNPT
;
A
#
# COMPACT_ATOMS: atom_id res chain seq x y z
N MET A 1 -5.56 25.66 -19.13
CA MET A 1 -6.10 24.63 -18.22
C MET A 1 -6.11 23.31 -18.98
N ASN A 2 -5.46 22.27 -18.46
CA ASN A 2 -5.25 21.01 -19.20
C ASN A 2 -6.49 20.10 -19.03
N THR A 3 -7.39 20.10 -20.01
CA THR A 3 -8.66 19.37 -20.01
C THR A 3 -8.50 17.87 -19.75
N LYS A 4 -7.43 17.26 -20.26
CA LYS A 4 -7.06 15.86 -19.99
C LYS A 4 -6.85 15.56 -18.50
N TYR A 5 -6.27 16.49 -17.74
CA TYR A 5 -6.03 16.31 -16.31
C TYR A 5 -7.35 16.28 -15.51
N LEU A 6 -8.29 17.18 -15.86
CA LEU A 6 -9.61 17.22 -15.24
C LEU A 6 -10.43 15.98 -15.58
N GLU A 7 -10.43 15.54 -16.84
CA GLU A 7 -11.09 14.30 -17.26
C GLU A 7 -10.56 13.08 -16.50
N THR A 8 -9.23 13.00 -16.30
CA THR A 8 -8.59 11.93 -15.52
C THR A 8 -9.00 11.97 -14.05
N LEU A 9 -9.14 13.18 -13.47
CA LEU A 9 -9.57 13.36 -12.08
C LEU A 9 -11.04 12.99 -11.87
N PHE A 10 -11.93 13.35 -12.79
CA PHE A 10 -13.39 13.14 -12.68
C PHE A 10 -13.82 11.73 -13.05
N ASN A 11 -13.15 11.07 -14.00
CA ASN A 11 -13.43 9.67 -14.35
C ASN A 11 -12.78 8.66 -13.38
N ARG A 12 -12.13 9.16 -12.31
CA ARG A 12 -11.50 8.33 -11.28
C ARG A 12 -12.56 7.57 -10.49
N LYS A 13 -12.48 6.24 -10.48
CA LYS A 13 -13.20 5.41 -9.49
C LYS A 13 -12.68 5.77 -8.09
N ARG A 14 -13.47 6.49 -7.31
CA ARG A 14 -13.20 6.84 -5.91
C ARG A 14 -14.13 6.05 -5.02
N GLN A 15 -13.61 5.57 -3.90
CA GLN A 15 -14.47 5.07 -2.83
C GLN A 15 -14.90 6.27 -1.99
N THR A 16 -16.20 6.55 -2.03
CA THR A 16 -16.83 7.55 -1.18
C THR A 16 -17.69 6.81 -0.17
N SER A 17 -17.43 7.01 1.12
CA SER A 17 -18.33 6.51 2.15
C SER A 17 -19.66 7.26 2.06
N LEU A 18 -20.75 6.52 1.89
CA LEU A 18 -22.11 7.08 1.96
C LEU A 18 -22.66 7.03 3.39
N ASN A 19 -21.97 6.38 4.32
CA ASN A 19 -22.36 6.32 5.72
C ASN A 19 -21.99 7.65 6.40
N PRO A 20 -22.97 8.43 6.90
CA PRO A 20 -22.67 9.64 7.66
C PRO A 20 -22.14 9.26 9.05
N PHE A 21 -20.98 9.81 9.41
CA PHE A 21 -20.34 9.63 10.72
C PHE A 21 -20.09 8.16 11.12
N PRO A 22 -19.33 7.39 10.32
CA PRO A 22 -18.97 6.04 10.71
C PRO A 22 -18.19 6.08 12.03
N PRO A 23 -18.43 5.14 12.97
CA PRO A 23 -17.66 5.07 14.19
C PRO A 23 -16.19 4.84 13.84
N LEU A 24 -15.33 5.75 14.30
CA LEU A 24 -13.89 5.65 14.11
C LEU A 24 -13.33 4.70 15.17
N SER A 25 -12.57 3.69 14.74
CA SER A 25 -11.89 2.76 15.63
C SER A 25 -10.41 3.13 15.79
N ASN A 26 -9.82 2.72 16.92
CA ASN A 26 -8.38 2.85 17.19
C ASN A 26 -7.81 4.27 17.08
N ILE A 27 -8.60 5.31 17.37
CA ILE A 27 -8.18 6.73 17.28
C ILE A 27 -6.88 7.00 18.07
N ASN A 28 -6.70 6.33 19.20
CA ASN A 28 -5.51 6.46 20.05
C ASN A 28 -4.21 6.06 19.33
N THR A 29 -4.28 5.21 18.29
CA THR A 29 -3.11 4.80 17.50
C THR A 29 -2.70 5.85 16.48
N LEU A 30 -3.48 6.91 16.27
CA LEU A 30 -3.15 7.99 15.32
C LEU A 30 -2.14 9.00 15.87
N ARG A 31 -1.83 8.96 17.17
CA ARG A 31 -0.72 9.72 17.75
C ARG A 31 0.60 9.14 17.24
N LYS A 32 1.55 9.98 16.83
CA LYS A 32 2.80 9.59 16.16
C LYS A 32 3.48 8.35 16.78
N GLU A 33 3.78 8.40 18.08
CA GLU A 33 4.47 7.31 18.80
C GLU A 33 3.68 5.98 18.75
N ASN A 34 2.36 6.06 18.89
CA ASN A 34 1.49 4.90 18.82
C ASN A 34 1.32 4.42 17.38
N TYR A 35 1.36 5.33 16.41
CA TYR A 35 1.23 5.02 14.99
C TYR A 35 2.44 4.26 14.48
N ASP A 36 3.65 4.71 14.84
CA ASP A 36 4.90 4.04 14.49
C ASP A 36 4.93 2.60 15.06
N THR A 37 4.49 2.43 16.30
CA THR A 37 4.36 1.12 16.96
C THR A 37 3.32 0.23 16.26
N PHE A 38 2.14 0.79 15.97
CA PHE A 38 1.07 0.10 15.25
C PHE A 38 1.53 -0.37 13.86
N LEU A 39 2.23 0.50 13.13
CA LEU A 39 2.68 0.24 11.76
C LEU A 39 3.78 -0.81 11.75
N THR A 40 4.76 -0.72 12.67
CA THR A 40 5.81 -1.73 12.88
C THR A 40 5.20 -3.12 13.11
N LYS A 41 4.23 -3.23 14.03
CA LYS A 41 3.55 -4.50 14.34
C LYS A 41 2.75 -5.04 13.14
N SER A 42 2.06 -4.15 12.43
CA SER A 42 1.25 -4.55 11.27
C SER A 42 2.11 -5.04 10.11
N ILE A 43 3.26 -4.40 9.88
CA ILE A 43 4.23 -4.82 8.86
C ILE A 43 4.91 -6.14 9.27
N SER A 44 5.27 -6.33 10.54
CA SER A 44 5.91 -7.58 10.98
C SER A 44 5.00 -8.79 10.78
N SER A 45 3.70 -8.64 11.09
CA SER A 45 2.70 -9.70 10.92
C SER A 45 2.20 -9.89 9.48
N ALA A 46 2.48 -8.96 8.56
CA ALA A 46 2.02 -9.03 7.18
C ALA A 46 2.72 -10.15 6.39
N THR A 47 1.98 -10.84 5.54
CA THR A 47 2.51 -11.88 4.64
C THR A 47 3.33 -11.24 3.52
N LEU A 48 4.58 -11.69 3.34
CA LEU A 48 5.46 -11.16 2.30
C LEU A 48 5.06 -11.65 0.91
N LEU A 49 4.83 -10.71 -0.01
CA LEU A 49 4.71 -10.95 -1.44
C LEU A 49 6.12 -11.00 -2.06
N LYS A 50 6.53 -12.18 -2.53
CA LYS A 50 7.90 -12.41 -3.03
C LYS A 50 8.13 -11.93 -4.45
N SER A 51 7.09 -11.81 -5.27
CA SER A 51 7.17 -11.43 -6.68
C SER A 51 5.90 -10.70 -7.09
N LEU A 52 6.05 -9.75 -8.02
CA LEU A 52 4.97 -9.09 -8.75
C LEU A 52 4.89 -9.54 -10.21
N GLU A 53 5.72 -10.51 -10.64
CA GLU A 53 5.76 -11.01 -12.02
C GLU A 53 4.39 -11.34 -12.61
N PRO A 54 3.40 -11.89 -11.88
CA PRO A 54 2.07 -12.13 -12.44
C PRO A 54 1.33 -10.85 -12.86
N CYS A 55 1.62 -9.71 -12.22
CA CYS A 55 1.12 -8.42 -12.69
C CYS A 55 1.82 -8.00 -13.99
N ASP A 56 3.15 -8.10 -14.01
CA ASP A 56 3.98 -7.64 -15.13
C ASP A 56 3.77 -8.47 -16.41
N THR A 57 3.46 -9.77 -16.27
CA THR A 57 3.37 -10.72 -17.38
C THR A 57 1.95 -11.04 -17.83
N LEU A 58 0.98 -11.07 -16.91
CA LEU A 58 -0.39 -11.52 -17.20
C LEU A 58 -1.41 -10.38 -17.19
N ASN A 59 -0.98 -9.12 -16.93
CA ASN A 59 -1.88 -7.98 -16.69
C ASN A 59 -2.95 -8.30 -15.62
N LEU A 60 -2.62 -9.16 -14.65
CA LEU A 60 -3.52 -9.56 -13.59
C LEU A 60 -3.36 -8.65 -12.39
N ASN A 61 -4.49 -8.14 -11.89
CA ASN A 61 -4.49 -7.38 -10.64
C ASN A 61 -4.09 -8.27 -9.46
N MET A 62 -3.15 -7.82 -8.63
CA MET A 62 -2.55 -8.63 -7.56
C MET A 62 -3.57 -9.20 -6.57
N TYR A 63 -4.65 -8.47 -6.28
CA TYR A 63 -5.67 -8.97 -5.35
C TYR A 63 -6.41 -10.20 -5.86
N ASN A 64 -6.56 -10.39 -7.19
CA ASN A 64 -7.21 -11.58 -7.75
C ASN A 64 -6.35 -12.82 -7.50
N LEU A 65 -5.03 -12.66 -7.56
CA LEU A 65 -4.06 -13.72 -7.31
C LEU A 65 -3.98 -14.09 -5.83
N ILE A 66 -4.16 -13.11 -4.94
CA ILE A 66 -4.12 -13.32 -3.49
C ILE A 66 -5.37 -14.07 -2.99
N SER A 67 -6.54 -13.77 -3.57
CA SER A 67 -7.81 -14.37 -3.17
C SER A 67 -7.90 -15.90 -3.34
N SER A 68 -7.05 -16.49 -4.19
CA SER A 68 -7.07 -17.93 -4.47
C SER A 68 -6.07 -18.74 -3.64
N GLN A 69 -5.16 -18.10 -2.90
CA GLN A 69 -3.99 -18.79 -2.34
C GLN A 69 -3.69 -18.52 -0.86
N ASN A 70 -4.29 -17.50 -0.22
CA ASN A 70 -3.87 -17.09 1.12
C ASN A 70 -5.02 -16.96 2.11
N SER A 71 -4.79 -17.41 3.35
CA SER A 71 -5.67 -17.20 4.51
C SER A 71 -5.40 -15.87 5.24
N SER A 72 -4.34 -15.16 4.85
CA SER A 72 -3.98 -13.86 5.42
C SER A 72 -4.79 -12.74 4.79
N ASP A 73 -5.24 -11.79 5.61
CA ASP A 73 -5.90 -10.58 5.14
C ASP A 73 -4.92 -9.41 4.94
N THR A 74 -3.64 -9.60 5.26
CA THR A 74 -2.65 -8.51 5.31
C THR A 74 -1.34 -8.90 4.64
N PHE A 75 -0.89 -8.07 3.69
CA PHE A 75 0.25 -8.34 2.83
C PHE A 75 1.25 -7.20 2.85
N LYS A 76 2.53 -7.55 2.65
CA LYS A 76 3.61 -6.59 2.44
C LYS A 76 4.39 -6.91 1.17
N TYR A 77 4.85 -5.88 0.48
CA TYR A 77 5.82 -5.97 -0.60
C TYR A 77 6.96 -5.01 -0.31
N ILE A 78 8.18 -5.43 -0.62
CA ILE A 78 9.38 -4.63 -0.39
C ILE A 78 9.86 -4.12 -1.75
N TYR A 79 9.90 -2.81 -1.93
CA TYR A 79 10.50 -2.19 -3.12
C TYR A 79 11.88 -1.65 -2.80
N GLN A 80 12.78 -1.71 -3.79
CA GLN A 80 14.14 -1.22 -3.62
C GLN A 80 14.17 0.31 -3.63
N GLN A 81 15.03 0.89 -2.80
CA GLN A 81 15.30 2.32 -2.78
C GLN A 81 16.81 2.56 -2.71
N GLU A 82 17.29 3.59 -3.38
CA GLU A 82 18.67 4.08 -3.24
C GLU A 82 18.81 5.00 -2.01
N SER A 83 17.77 5.77 -1.69
CA SER A 83 17.69 6.65 -0.51
C SER A 83 16.30 6.62 0.12
N THR A 84 16.11 7.26 1.28
CA THR A 84 14.78 7.31 1.95
C THR A 84 13.70 7.99 1.11
N ASP A 85 14.12 8.91 0.25
CA ASP A 85 13.23 9.74 -0.59
C ASP A 85 13.06 9.17 -2.00
N ASP A 86 13.80 8.11 -2.34
CA ASP A 86 13.68 7.43 -3.62
C ASP A 86 12.39 6.61 -3.69
N VAL A 87 11.48 7.03 -4.55
CA VAL A 87 10.21 6.35 -4.82
C VAL A 87 10.07 5.93 -6.28
N ALA A 88 11.16 6.00 -7.06
CA ALA A 88 11.12 5.77 -8.50
C ALA A 88 10.63 4.35 -8.84
N LEU A 89 11.05 3.35 -8.05
CA LEU A 89 10.63 1.96 -8.22
C LEU A 89 9.26 1.64 -7.61
N LEU A 90 8.67 2.56 -6.84
CA LEU A 90 7.31 2.40 -6.32
C LEU A 90 6.26 2.74 -7.38
N THR A 91 6.48 3.80 -8.16
CA THR A 91 5.57 4.27 -9.21
C THR A 91 5.12 3.17 -10.19
N PRO A 92 6.01 2.35 -10.79
CA PRO A 92 5.59 1.29 -11.71
C PRO A 92 4.85 0.14 -11.01
N VAL A 93 4.93 0.01 -9.68
CA VAL A 93 4.26 -1.03 -8.90
C VAL A 93 2.80 -0.67 -8.59
N LEU A 94 2.46 0.63 -8.52
CA LEU A 94 1.12 1.10 -8.15
C LEU A 94 -0.01 0.52 -9.04
N PRO A 95 0.12 0.44 -10.38
CA PRO A 95 -0.91 -0.12 -11.25
C PRO A 95 -1.27 -1.57 -10.94
N CYS A 96 -0.33 -2.38 -10.46
CA CYS A 96 -0.57 -3.78 -10.08
C CYS A 96 -1.62 -3.94 -8.98
N PHE A 97 -1.81 -2.88 -8.19
CA PHE A 97 -2.77 -2.79 -7.11
C PHE A 97 -3.98 -1.92 -7.46
N GLY A 98 -4.11 -1.49 -8.73
CA GLY A 98 -5.14 -0.57 -9.19
C GLY A 98 -4.97 0.85 -8.64
N LEU A 99 -3.76 1.22 -8.21
CA LEU A 99 -3.44 2.56 -7.70
C LEU A 99 -2.97 3.48 -8.83
N PHE A 100 -2.92 4.78 -8.53
CA PHE A 100 -2.64 5.82 -9.52
C PHE A 100 -1.16 5.83 -9.96
N PRO A 101 -0.86 5.88 -11.28
CA PRO A 101 0.50 5.70 -11.78
C PRO A 101 1.39 6.94 -11.81
N GLN A 102 0.89 8.16 -11.57
CA GLN A 102 1.70 9.36 -11.84
C GLN A 102 2.60 9.77 -10.67
N GLU A 103 2.23 9.47 -9.43
CA GLU A 103 3.07 9.70 -8.25
C GLU A 103 2.53 8.93 -7.02
N PRO A 104 3.39 8.29 -6.21
CA PRO A 104 2.97 7.69 -4.95
C PRO A 104 2.61 8.75 -3.92
N LEU A 105 1.31 8.88 -3.63
CA LEU A 105 0.79 9.76 -2.59
C LEU A 105 0.48 8.98 -1.31
N GLY A 106 0.56 9.65 -0.16
CA GLY A 106 0.20 9.06 1.13
C GLY A 106 1.29 8.20 1.77
N LEU A 107 2.56 8.44 1.39
CA LEU A 107 3.70 7.79 2.02
C LEU A 107 3.93 8.32 3.43
N TYR A 108 4.22 7.40 4.36
CA TYR A 108 4.70 7.71 5.70
C TYR A 108 5.98 6.91 5.96
N LEU A 109 7.10 7.60 6.18
CA LEU A 109 8.42 6.98 6.38
C LEU A 109 8.79 5.95 5.29
N GLY A 110 8.47 6.22 4.01
CA GLY A 110 8.73 5.28 2.91
C GLY A 110 7.79 4.07 2.84
N VAL A 111 6.69 4.09 3.61
CA VAL A 111 5.65 3.05 3.58
C VAL A 111 4.36 3.60 2.97
N LEU A 112 3.84 2.90 1.96
CA LEU A 112 2.50 3.13 1.43
C LEU A 112 1.54 2.08 2.00
N ARG A 113 0.48 2.53 2.68
CA ARG A 113 -0.57 1.68 3.22
C ARG A 113 -1.88 1.93 2.47
N PHE A 114 -2.55 0.87 2.03
CA PHE A 114 -3.87 0.96 1.42
C PHE A 114 -4.66 -0.33 1.60
N SER A 115 -5.94 -0.29 1.23
CA SER A 115 -6.82 -1.45 1.25
C SER A 115 -7.41 -1.68 -0.14
N ALA A 116 -7.47 -2.93 -0.58
CA ALA A 116 -8.10 -3.32 -1.84
C ALA A 116 -8.77 -4.69 -1.69
N ASN A 117 -10.05 -4.80 -2.09
CA ASN A 117 -10.82 -6.04 -2.02
C ASN A 117 -10.75 -6.77 -0.68
N LYS A 118 -10.95 -6.03 0.42
CA LYS A 118 -10.91 -6.50 1.83
C LYS A 118 -9.51 -6.80 2.38
N TYR A 119 -8.48 -6.81 1.55
CA TYR A 119 -7.10 -7.01 1.98
C TYR A 119 -6.42 -5.68 2.35
N GLN A 120 -5.50 -5.74 3.31
CA GLN A 120 -4.59 -4.65 3.68
C GLN A 120 -3.23 -4.87 3.02
N PHE A 121 -2.66 -3.80 2.48
CA PHE A 121 -1.36 -3.82 1.81
C PHE A 121 -0.40 -2.80 2.40
N TYR A 122 0.85 -3.20 2.50
CA TYR A 122 1.99 -2.38 2.89
C TYR A 122 3.08 -2.47 1.82
N LEU A 123 3.34 -1.40 1.07
CA LEU A 123 4.52 -1.31 0.20
C LEU A 123 5.62 -0.60 1.00
N VAL A 124 6.67 -1.32 1.32
CA VAL A 124 7.73 -0.88 2.23
C VAL A 124 9.02 -0.69 1.45
N GLY A 125 9.59 0.51 1.51
CA GLY A 125 10.86 0.79 0.86
C GLY A 125 12.05 0.19 1.61
N SER A 126 13.05 -0.32 0.90
CA SER A 126 14.21 -0.98 1.53
C SER A 126 15.13 -0.04 2.33
N LYS A 127 14.97 1.28 2.17
CA LYS A 127 15.64 2.31 2.98
C LYS A 127 14.74 2.93 4.04
N SER A 128 13.47 2.51 4.12
CA SER A 128 12.54 2.96 5.16
C SER A 128 13.11 2.71 6.56
N PRO A 129 12.94 3.63 7.52
CA PRO A 129 13.20 3.37 8.93
C PRO A 129 12.44 2.14 9.48
N LEU A 130 11.32 1.78 8.83
CA LEU A 130 10.47 0.65 9.19
C LEU A 130 10.88 -0.66 8.50
N TYR A 131 11.88 -0.66 7.61
CA TYR A 131 12.32 -1.85 6.90
C TYR A 131 12.69 -3.01 7.84
N LYS A 132 13.32 -2.72 8.99
CA LYS A 132 13.67 -3.77 9.97
C LYS A 132 12.46 -4.59 10.44
N SER A 133 11.27 -3.99 10.47
CA SER A 133 10.03 -4.69 10.83
C SER A 133 9.62 -5.74 9.79
N THR A 134 10.16 -5.71 8.57
CA THR A 134 9.86 -6.71 7.55
C THR A 134 10.65 -8.01 7.71
N LEU A 135 11.76 -7.99 8.47
CA LEU A 135 12.74 -9.08 8.54
C LEU A 135 12.44 -10.11 9.64
N ASN A 136 11.66 -9.75 10.67
CA ASN A 136 11.37 -10.61 11.81
C ASN A 136 9.85 -10.87 11.90
N PRO A 137 9.36 -12.08 11.63
CA PRO A 137 8.06 -12.50 12.13
C PRO A 137 8.18 -12.64 13.66
N THR A 138 7.46 -11.79 14.39
CA THR A 138 7.18 -12.00 15.82
C THR A 138 6.30 -13.21 16.02
#